data_AF-A0A963ZSS6-F1
#
_entry.id   AF-A0A963ZSS6-F1
#
_cell.length_a   1.000
_cell.length_b   1.000
_cell.length_c   1.000
_cell.angle_alpha   90.00
_cell.angle_beta   90.00
_cell.angle_gamma   90.00
#
_symmetry.space_group_name_H-M   'P 1'
#
loop_
_entity.id
_entity.type
_entity.pdbx_description
1 polymer ?
#
loop_
_entity_poly.entity_id
_entity_poly.type
_entity_poly.pdbx_seq_one_letter_code
_entity_poly.pdbx_strand_id
1 'polypeptide(L)'
;MQKFITPPVFLVTKPKTLAVLNKRQAEKNNQWDMGFESKVSGFISVKIGGSSIEEKISEIENCLETLPKLREDNFPFLPREIFGISKLNKGENNVPIAYRSIMIHFGISMKQLDEEIEVWINKYEQFLKRIPNAWESIVNIEIIPFTANYPMNHLRYHWFKEFKPKSEESFWRFEGDPTNWEELTNDNFMPKD
;
A
#
# COMPACT_ATOMS: atom_id res chain seq x y z
N MET A 1 3.89 -69.89 59.08
CA MET A 1 3.72 -68.45 58.80
C MET A 1 4.57 -68.13 57.57
N GLN A 2 3.97 -68.22 56.38
CA GLN A 2 3.48 -67.11 55.55
C GLN A 2 4.59 -66.21 54.97
N LYS A 3 4.76 -66.38 53.65
CA LYS A 3 5.62 -65.68 52.69
C LYS A 3 5.39 -64.17 52.71
N PHE A 4 6.40 -63.36 52.39
CA PHE A 4 6.26 -62.25 51.44
C PHE A 4 7.60 -61.98 50.74
N ILE A 5 7.64 -62.30 49.45
CA ILE A 5 8.67 -61.85 48.50
C ILE A 5 8.18 -60.50 48.01
N THR A 6 8.95 -59.44 48.22
CA THR A 6 8.68 -58.09 47.68
C THR A 6 9.01 -58.04 46.19
N PRO A 7 8.19 -57.38 45.35
CA PRO A 7 8.50 -57.19 43.94
C PRO A 7 9.46 -56.00 43.74
N PRO A 8 10.19 -55.92 42.61
CA PRO A 8 11.01 -54.76 42.29
C PRO A 8 10.14 -53.57 41.88
N VAL A 9 10.49 -52.40 42.40
CA VAL A 9 9.90 -51.11 42.03
C VAL A 9 10.43 -50.71 40.65
N PHE A 10 9.58 -50.74 39.63
CA PHE A 10 9.88 -50.12 38.34
C PHE A 10 9.61 -48.61 38.43
N LEU A 11 10.68 -47.80 38.29
CA LEU A 11 10.56 -46.37 38.04
C LEU A 11 9.99 -46.16 36.63
N VAL A 12 8.70 -45.82 36.56
CA VAL A 12 8.05 -45.32 35.35
C VAL A 12 8.55 -43.90 35.11
N THR A 13 9.56 -43.74 34.25
CA THR A 13 9.92 -42.43 33.70
C THR A 13 8.79 -41.97 32.78
N LYS A 14 8.13 -40.86 33.14
CA LYS A 14 7.10 -40.22 32.32
C LYS A 14 7.70 -39.85 30.95
N PRO A 15 7.12 -40.26 29.81
CA PRO A 15 7.51 -39.73 28.51
C PRO A 15 6.76 -38.41 28.32
N LYS A 16 7.28 -37.30 28.85
CA LYS A 16 6.71 -35.97 28.63
C LYS A 16 7.66 -34.94 28.01
N THR A 17 8.84 -35.36 27.57
CA THR A 17 9.87 -34.44 27.07
C THR A 17 10.08 -34.49 25.54
N LEU A 18 9.73 -35.59 24.87
CA LEU A 18 9.92 -35.72 23.41
C LEU A 18 8.81 -35.07 22.57
N ALA A 19 7.56 -35.07 23.04
CA ALA A 19 6.45 -34.42 22.32
C ALA A 19 6.52 -32.87 22.37
N VAL A 20 7.12 -32.31 23.43
CA VAL A 20 7.27 -30.85 23.59
C VAL A 20 8.47 -30.32 22.79
N LEU A 21 9.54 -31.10 22.65
CA LEU A 21 10.67 -30.72 21.80
C LEU A 21 10.30 -30.78 20.31
N ASN A 22 9.55 -31.79 19.86
CA ASN A 22 9.10 -31.86 18.47
C ASN A 22 8.07 -30.78 18.10
N LYS A 23 7.22 -30.33 19.04
CA LYS A 23 6.36 -29.15 18.81
C LYS A 23 7.15 -27.86 18.68
N ARG A 24 8.17 -27.63 19.51
CA ARG A 24 9.02 -26.43 19.41
C ARG A 24 9.91 -26.40 18.17
N GLN A 25 10.33 -27.55 17.65
CA GLN A 25 11.05 -27.64 16.37
C GLN A 25 10.11 -27.54 15.16
N ALA A 26 8.86 -28.03 15.25
CA ALA A 26 7.85 -27.82 14.22
C ALA A 26 7.33 -26.37 14.19
N GLU A 27 7.23 -25.70 15.34
CA GLU A 27 6.87 -24.27 15.43
C GLU A 27 7.99 -23.35 14.92
N LYS A 28 9.26 -23.74 15.07
CA LYS A 28 10.39 -23.01 14.46
C LYS A 28 10.52 -23.22 12.94
N ASN A 29 10.03 -24.35 12.42
CA ASN A 29 10.12 -24.66 10.99
C ASN A 29 8.86 -24.25 10.19
N ASN A 30 7.85 -23.70 10.85
CA ASN A 30 6.64 -23.12 10.24
C ASN A 30 6.53 -21.62 10.47
N GLN A 31 7.59 -20.95 10.91
CA GLN A 31 7.72 -19.52 10.72
C GLN A 31 8.07 -19.32 9.24
N TRP A 32 7.06 -19.48 8.39
CA TRP A 32 7.05 -18.90 7.07
C TRP A 32 7.47 -17.46 7.28
N ASP A 33 8.59 -17.10 6.68
CA ASP A 33 9.06 -15.73 6.53
C ASP A 33 7.98 -15.00 5.71
N MET A 34 6.90 -14.64 6.39
CA MET A 34 5.77 -13.91 5.86
C MET A 34 6.27 -12.48 5.73
N GLY A 35 7.05 -12.23 4.67
CA GLY A 35 7.62 -10.92 4.39
C GLY A 35 6.56 -9.83 4.54
N PHE A 36 6.99 -8.70 5.10
CA PHE A 36 6.14 -7.56 5.44
C PHE A 36 5.28 -7.16 4.24
N GLU A 37 3.96 -7.12 4.43
CA GLU A 37 2.96 -6.74 3.44
C GLU A 37 2.63 -5.26 3.61
N SER A 38 2.87 -4.48 2.57
CA SER A 38 2.47 -3.08 2.48
C SER A 38 1.30 -2.93 1.52
N LYS A 39 0.24 -2.24 1.94
CA LYS A 39 -0.89 -1.90 1.07
C LYS A 39 -0.77 -0.46 0.64
N VAL A 40 -0.78 -0.23 -0.66
CA VAL A 40 -0.82 1.10 -1.26
C VAL A 40 -2.19 1.32 -1.86
N SER A 41 -2.82 2.44 -1.56
CA SER A 41 -4.12 2.80 -2.11
C SER A 41 -4.28 4.30 -2.27
N GLY A 42 -5.17 4.74 -3.13
CA GLY A 42 -5.36 6.16 -3.33
C GLY A 42 -6.27 6.53 -4.49
N PHE A 43 -6.22 7.81 -4.84
CA PHE A 43 -6.93 8.32 -6.01
C PHE A 43 -6.19 9.45 -6.72
N ILE A 44 -6.60 9.70 -7.96
CA ILE A 44 -6.23 10.83 -8.79
C ILE A 44 -7.53 11.48 -9.27
N SER A 45 -7.64 12.79 -9.05
CA SER A 45 -8.75 13.61 -9.50
C SER A 45 -8.35 14.34 -10.78
N VAL A 46 -9.15 14.17 -11.83
CA VAL A 46 -8.92 14.74 -13.17
C VAL A 46 -10.07 15.66 -13.55
N LYS A 47 -9.78 16.90 -13.93
CA LYS A 47 -10.82 17.85 -14.37
C LYS A 47 -11.32 17.49 -15.77
N ILE A 48 -12.64 17.47 -15.95
CA ILE A 48 -13.25 17.19 -17.26
C ILE A 48 -13.04 18.38 -18.23
N GLY A 49 -13.05 19.61 -17.71
CA GLY A 49 -12.88 20.81 -18.53
C GLY A 49 -14.04 21.02 -19.51
N GLY A 50 -13.73 21.52 -20.71
CA GLY A 50 -14.71 21.74 -21.79
C GLY A 50 -14.90 20.55 -22.75
N SER A 51 -14.18 19.44 -22.54
CA SER A 51 -14.26 18.23 -23.36
C SER A 51 -15.42 17.32 -22.92
N SER A 52 -15.80 16.37 -23.77
CA SER A 52 -16.74 15.31 -23.37
C SER A 52 -16.12 14.39 -22.30
N ILE A 53 -16.96 13.76 -21.48
CA ILE A 53 -16.49 12.83 -20.44
C ILE A 53 -15.81 11.63 -21.08
N GLU A 54 -16.36 11.16 -22.20
CA GLU A 54 -15.89 10.00 -22.95
C GLU A 54 -14.50 10.25 -23.56
N GLU A 55 -14.27 11.44 -24.15
CA GLU A 55 -12.94 11.85 -24.63
C GLU A 55 -11.92 11.85 -23.49
N LYS A 56 -12.29 12.41 -22.32
CA LYS A 56 -11.39 12.47 -21.17
C LYS A 56 -11.10 11.10 -20.58
N ILE A 57 -12.08 10.21 -20.53
CA ILE A 57 -11.86 8.81 -20.14
C ILE A 57 -10.89 8.16 -21.11
N SER A 58 -11.07 8.35 -22.42
CA SER A 58 -10.18 7.80 -23.43
C SER A 58 -8.75 8.34 -23.31
N GLU A 59 -8.56 9.64 -23.05
CA GLU A 59 -7.25 10.23 -22.76
C GLU A 59 -6.58 9.59 -21.53
N ILE A 60 -7.34 9.38 -20.45
CA ILE A 60 -6.84 8.74 -19.22
C ILE A 60 -6.48 7.28 -19.49
N GLU A 61 -7.34 6.53 -20.20
CA GLU A 61 -7.10 5.13 -20.57
C GLU A 61 -5.81 5.00 -21.40
N ASN A 62 -5.59 5.88 -22.37
CA ASN A 62 -4.35 5.92 -23.15
C ASN A 62 -3.12 6.19 -22.26
N CYS A 63 -3.22 7.05 -21.25
CA CYS A 63 -2.13 7.26 -20.28
C CYS A 63 -1.89 6.00 -19.44
N LEU A 64 -2.93 5.30 -19.00
CA LEU A 64 -2.81 4.05 -18.24
C LEU A 64 -2.19 2.94 -19.08
N GLU A 65 -2.43 2.90 -20.39
CA GLU A 65 -1.80 1.95 -21.30
C GLU A 65 -0.28 2.11 -21.41
N THR A 66 0.27 3.27 -21.04
CA THR A 66 1.73 3.48 -20.99
C THR A 66 2.41 2.80 -19.80
N LEU A 67 1.64 2.41 -18.78
CA LEU A 67 2.17 1.65 -17.66
C LEU A 67 2.39 0.18 -18.06
N PRO A 68 3.46 -0.45 -17.54
CA PRO A 68 3.70 -1.86 -17.79
C PRO A 68 2.56 -2.72 -17.23
N LYS A 69 2.40 -3.91 -17.79
CA LYS A 69 1.59 -4.96 -17.16
C LYS A 69 2.32 -5.50 -15.94
N LEU A 70 1.59 -6.04 -14.97
CA LEU A 70 2.19 -6.63 -13.75
C LEU A 70 3.34 -7.61 -14.01
N ARG A 71 3.27 -8.41 -15.10
CA ARG A 71 4.33 -9.39 -15.45
C ARG A 71 5.59 -8.78 -16.05
N GLU A 72 5.49 -7.55 -16.52
CA GLU A 72 6.53 -6.83 -17.27
C GLU A 72 7.12 -5.69 -16.42
N ASP A 73 6.51 -5.39 -15.28
CA ASP A 73 6.94 -4.33 -14.39
C ASP A 73 8.03 -4.82 -13.41
N ASN A 74 8.97 -3.93 -13.12
CA ASN A 74 10.00 -4.17 -12.12
C ASN A 74 9.56 -3.61 -10.77
N PHE A 75 9.95 -4.31 -9.71
CA PHE A 75 9.76 -3.83 -8.34
C PHE A 75 10.48 -2.49 -8.15
N PRO A 76 9.87 -1.50 -7.47
CA PRO A 76 8.55 -1.54 -6.84
C PRO A 76 7.40 -1.36 -7.85
N PHE A 77 6.34 -2.16 -7.72
CA PHE A 77 5.32 -2.34 -8.76
C PHE A 77 4.36 -1.13 -8.86
N LEU A 78 4.14 -0.65 -10.08
CA LEU A 78 3.11 0.31 -10.49
C LEU A 78 2.49 -0.10 -11.84
N PRO A 79 1.86 -1.30 -11.93
CA PRO A 79 1.35 -1.79 -13.19
C PRO A 79 -0.04 -1.21 -13.47
N ARG A 80 -0.43 -1.16 -14.73
CA ARG A 80 -1.72 -0.57 -15.14
C ARG A 80 -2.94 -1.23 -14.46
N GLU A 81 -2.86 -2.52 -14.13
CA GLU A 81 -3.99 -3.30 -13.59
C GLU A 81 -4.46 -2.84 -12.20
N ILE A 82 -3.68 -2.04 -11.49
CA ILE A 82 -4.06 -1.55 -10.16
C ILE A 82 -5.02 -0.36 -10.22
N PHE A 83 -5.20 0.24 -11.41
CA PHE A 83 -5.98 1.46 -11.60
C PHE A 83 -7.39 1.15 -12.12
N GLY A 84 -8.38 1.86 -11.59
CA GLY A 84 -9.77 1.83 -12.05
C GLY A 84 -10.34 3.23 -12.21
N ILE A 85 -11.04 3.48 -13.32
CA ILE A 85 -11.68 4.77 -13.60
C ILE A 85 -13.15 4.71 -13.18
N SER A 86 -13.59 5.66 -12.37
CA SER A 86 -14.99 5.81 -11.99
C SER A 86 -15.82 6.31 -13.18
N LYS A 87 -16.67 5.45 -13.74
CA LYS A 87 -17.61 5.79 -14.82
C LYS A 87 -18.89 6.36 -14.22
N LEU A 88 -19.24 7.59 -14.56
CA LEU A 88 -20.48 8.22 -14.13
C LEU A 88 -21.65 7.65 -14.94
N ASN A 89 -22.36 6.65 -14.40
CA ASN A 89 -23.63 6.21 -14.98
C ASN A 89 -24.70 7.29 -14.73
N LYS A 90 -25.15 7.96 -15.79
CA LYS A 90 -26.22 8.98 -15.76
C LYS A 90 -27.57 8.51 -15.18
N GLY A 91 -27.74 7.22 -14.84
CA GLY A 91 -29.01 6.63 -14.41
C GLY A 91 -29.07 6.06 -12.99
N GLU A 92 -27.96 5.95 -12.26
CA GLU A 92 -27.93 5.21 -10.97
C GLU A 92 -27.59 6.08 -9.74
N ASN A 93 -27.15 7.32 -9.95
CA ASN A 93 -26.79 8.24 -8.86
C ASN A 93 -27.92 9.25 -8.60
N ASN A 94 -28.74 8.97 -7.58
CA ASN A 94 -29.76 9.89 -7.05
C ASN A 94 -29.19 11.07 -6.25
N VAL A 95 -27.87 11.23 -6.21
CA VAL A 95 -27.23 12.38 -5.56
C VAL A 95 -26.78 13.34 -6.65
N PRO A 96 -27.33 14.57 -6.72
CA PRO A 96 -26.95 15.59 -7.68
C PRO A 96 -25.61 16.21 -7.27
N ILE A 97 -24.55 15.40 -7.22
CA ILE A 97 -23.19 15.91 -7.13
C ILE A 97 -22.76 16.09 -8.58
N ALA A 98 -22.64 17.35 -9.00
CA ALA A 98 -22.00 17.71 -10.23
C ALA A 98 -20.52 17.27 -10.16
N TYR A 99 -20.25 16.00 -10.48
CA TYR A 99 -18.89 15.49 -10.66
C TYR A 99 -18.29 16.19 -11.88
N ARG A 100 -17.67 17.36 -11.65
CA ARG A 100 -16.83 18.07 -12.63
C ARG A 100 -15.46 17.40 -12.84
N SER A 101 -15.26 16.25 -12.20
CA SER A 101 -14.00 15.50 -12.21
C SER A 101 -14.25 14.01 -12.40
N ILE A 102 -13.34 13.37 -13.14
CA ILE A 102 -13.21 11.92 -13.23
C ILE A 102 -12.24 11.49 -12.14
N MET A 103 -12.57 10.40 -11.43
CA MET A 103 -11.70 9.81 -10.41
C MET A 103 -11.04 8.55 -10.94
N ILE A 104 -9.73 8.45 -10.75
CA ILE A 104 -8.94 7.24 -10.97
C ILE A 104 -8.59 6.71 -9.59
N HIS A 105 -9.07 5.54 -9.22
CA HIS A 105 -8.75 4.88 -7.96
C HIS A 105 -7.66 3.84 -8.20
N PHE A 106 -6.84 3.58 -7.19
CA PHE A 106 -5.88 2.47 -7.27
C PHE A 106 -5.66 1.79 -5.93
N GLY A 107 -5.22 0.53 -6.01
CA GLY A 107 -4.87 -0.28 -4.86
C GLY A 107 -3.98 -1.46 -5.23
N ILE A 108 -2.93 -1.69 -4.43
CA ILE A 108 -2.04 -2.84 -4.57
C ILE A 108 -1.50 -3.26 -3.20
N SER A 109 -1.26 -4.55 -3.03
CA SER A 109 -0.47 -5.09 -1.93
C SER A 109 0.89 -5.55 -2.45
N MET A 110 1.96 -5.14 -1.78
CA MET A 110 3.35 -5.41 -2.15
C MET A 110 4.14 -5.86 -0.93
N LYS A 111 5.04 -6.84 -1.10
CA LYS A 111 5.96 -7.22 -0.02
C LYS A 111 7.17 -6.30 -0.02
N GLN A 112 7.68 -5.96 1.18
CA GLN A 112 8.93 -5.23 1.39
C GLN A 112 9.01 -3.87 0.67
N LEU A 113 7.88 -3.14 0.62
CA LEU A 113 7.86 -1.81 0.02
C LEU A 113 8.62 -0.78 0.85
N ASP A 114 8.74 -1.01 2.14
CA ASP A 114 9.26 -0.09 3.15
C ASP A 114 10.68 0.43 2.85
N GLU A 115 11.53 -0.40 2.24
CA GLU A 115 12.88 -0.01 1.78
C GLU A 115 12.87 0.74 0.43
N GLU A 116 11.78 0.65 -0.34
CA GLU A 116 11.64 1.16 -1.71
C GLU A 116 10.55 2.26 -1.83
N ILE A 117 10.07 2.81 -0.71
CA ILE A 117 9.01 3.83 -0.68
C ILE A 117 9.39 5.03 -1.55
N GLU A 118 10.61 5.57 -1.37
CA GLU A 118 11.09 6.70 -2.16
C GLU A 118 11.08 6.41 -3.67
N VAL A 119 11.55 5.23 -4.06
CA VAL A 119 11.59 4.81 -5.47
C VAL A 119 10.16 4.67 -6.02
N TRP A 120 9.26 4.08 -5.25
CA TRP A 120 7.85 3.93 -5.63
C TRP A 120 7.14 5.28 -5.74
N ILE A 121 7.33 6.18 -4.78
CA ILE A 121 6.75 7.53 -4.76
C ILE A 121 7.22 8.35 -5.97
N ASN A 122 8.52 8.26 -6.30
CA ASN A 122 9.07 8.91 -7.50
C ASN A 122 8.47 8.32 -8.79
N LYS A 123 8.38 6.99 -8.89
CA LYS A 123 7.74 6.29 -10.03
C LYS A 123 6.27 6.71 -10.19
N TYR A 124 5.54 6.79 -9.08
CA TYR A 124 4.16 7.27 -9.03
C TYR A 124 4.02 8.72 -9.48
N GLU A 125 4.86 9.63 -8.95
CA GLU A 125 4.78 11.05 -9.29
C GLU A 125 5.06 11.29 -10.79
N GLN A 126 6.04 10.59 -11.36
CA GLN A 126 6.31 10.65 -12.80
C GLN A 126 5.13 10.18 -13.63
N PHE A 127 4.38 9.18 -13.17
CA PHE A 127 3.15 8.74 -13.82
C PHE A 127 2.03 9.79 -13.66
N LEU A 128 1.77 10.27 -12.43
CA LEU A 128 0.75 11.28 -12.14
C LEU A 128 0.91 12.53 -13.02
N LYS A 129 2.14 13.03 -13.18
CA LYS A 129 2.44 14.23 -13.97
C LYS A 129 2.17 14.05 -15.48
N ARG A 130 2.04 12.82 -15.98
CA ARG A 130 1.68 12.51 -17.36
C ARG A 130 0.17 12.52 -17.61
N ILE A 131 -0.65 12.41 -16.57
CA ILE A 131 -2.11 12.36 -16.71
C ILE A 131 -2.64 13.77 -17.05
N PRO A 132 -3.29 13.95 -18.21
CA PRO A 132 -3.80 15.25 -18.62
C PRO A 132 -4.87 15.73 -17.65
N ASN A 133 -4.83 17.01 -17.29
CA ASN A 133 -5.81 17.65 -16.40
C ASN A 133 -5.95 17.04 -15.00
N ALA A 134 -5.04 16.15 -14.58
CA ALA A 134 -4.88 15.79 -13.18
C ALA A 134 -4.57 17.04 -12.35
N TRP A 135 -5.23 17.18 -11.20
CA TRP A 135 -5.10 18.37 -10.36
C TRP A 135 -4.94 18.06 -8.86
N GLU A 136 -5.32 16.87 -8.43
CA GLU A 136 -5.16 16.40 -7.06
C GLU A 136 -4.93 14.89 -7.06
N SER A 137 -4.11 14.40 -6.14
CA SER A 137 -3.93 12.99 -5.90
C SER A 137 -3.52 12.70 -4.47
N ILE A 138 -4.09 11.65 -3.89
CA ILE A 138 -3.71 11.14 -2.57
C ILE A 138 -3.24 9.70 -2.70
N VAL A 139 -2.11 9.38 -2.10
CA VAL A 139 -1.61 8.02 -1.87
C VAL A 139 -1.56 7.76 -0.37
N ASN A 140 -2.06 6.61 0.06
CA ASN A 140 -1.91 6.09 1.40
C ASN A 140 -1.16 4.76 1.34
N ILE A 141 -0.14 4.60 2.19
CA ILE A 141 0.64 3.37 2.34
C ILE A 141 0.44 2.86 3.76
N GLU A 142 -0.07 1.64 3.90
CA GLU A 142 -0.19 0.92 5.17
C GLU A 142 0.90 -0.16 5.22
N ILE A 143 1.73 -0.20 6.26
CA ILE A 143 2.85 -1.15 6.41
C ILE A 143 2.52 -2.19 7.50
N ILE A 144 2.51 -3.49 7.17
CA ILE A 144 2.09 -4.58 8.07
C ILE A 144 3.01 -5.82 7.98
N PRO A 145 3.50 -6.41 9.11
CA PRO A 145 3.62 -5.80 10.43
C PRO A 145 4.70 -4.72 10.45
N PHE A 146 4.64 -3.86 11.44
CA PHE A 146 5.44 -2.65 11.46
C PHE A 146 6.90 -2.91 11.88
N THR A 147 7.86 -2.61 11.01
CA THR A 147 9.33 -2.76 11.25
C THR A 147 10.03 -1.45 11.63
N ALA A 148 9.42 -0.31 11.32
CA ALA A 148 9.95 1.01 11.65
C ALA A 148 9.44 1.51 13.01
N ASN A 149 9.84 2.71 13.46
CA ASN A 149 9.36 3.35 14.70
C ASN A 149 8.39 4.52 14.40
N TYR A 150 7.72 4.50 13.26
CA TYR A 150 6.70 5.48 12.85
C TYR A 150 5.36 5.28 13.60
N PRO A 151 4.79 6.33 14.21
CA PRO A 151 3.73 6.20 15.20
C PRO A 151 2.33 5.77 14.70
N MET A 152 2.12 5.46 13.41
CA MET A 152 0.77 5.18 12.90
C MET A 152 0.62 4.08 11.84
N ASN A 153 1.65 3.31 11.46
CA ASN A 153 1.59 2.29 10.37
C ASN A 153 1.06 2.80 9.01
N HIS A 154 0.79 4.09 8.89
CA HIS A 154 0.12 4.73 7.78
C HIS A 154 0.97 5.92 7.35
N LEU A 155 1.32 5.95 6.08
CA LEU A 155 1.96 7.06 5.41
C LEU A 155 0.98 7.65 4.40
N ARG A 156 0.92 8.96 4.30
CA ARG A 156 0.02 9.71 3.45
C ARG A 156 0.82 10.72 2.63
N TYR A 157 0.55 10.73 1.35
CA TYR A 157 1.17 11.62 0.38
C TYR A 157 0.08 12.29 -0.46
N HIS A 158 0.23 13.58 -0.66
CA HIS A 158 -0.76 14.44 -1.30
C HIS A 158 -0.07 15.33 -2.34
N TRP A 159 -0.53 15.23 -3.57
CA TRP A 159 -0.15 16.11 -4.67
C TRP A 159 -1.34 16.96 -5.05
N PHE A 160 -1.13 18.26 -5.22
CA PHE A 160 -2.17 19.15 -5.72
C PHE A 160 -1.58 20.27 -6.56
N LYS A 161 -2.35 20.74 -7.55
CA LYS A 161 -1.97 21.88 -8.38
C LYS A 161 -2.34 23.18 -7.69
N GLU A 162 -1.34 24.02 -7.43
CA GLU A 162 -1.53 25.41 -7.08
C GLU A 162 -1.48 26.28 -8.33
N PHE A 163 -2.30 27.33 -8.34
CA PHE A 163 -2.38 28.29 -9.44
C PHE A 163 -1.72 29.59 -9.00
N LYS A 164 -0.83 30.12 -9.83
CA LYS A 164 -0.26 31.43 -9.56
C LYS A 164 -1.37 32.49 -9.65
N PRO A 165 -1.46 33.42 -8.69
CA PRO A 165 -2.44 34.50 -8.77
C PRO A 165 -2.28 35.27 -10.09
N LYS A 166 -3.38 35.43 -10.84
CA LYS A 166 -3.45 36.19 -12.10
C LYS A 166 -2.66 35.57 -13.28
N SER A 167 -2.36 34.28 -13.24
CA SER A 167 -1.79 33.52 -14.35
C SER A 167 -2.55 32.21 -14.56
N GLU A 168 -2.56 31.69 -15.79
CA GLU A 168 -3.04 30.33 -16.09
C GLU A 168 -1.97 29.26 -15.76
N GLU A 169 -0.78 29.69 -15.33
CA GLU A 169 0.28 28.79 -14.89
C GLU A 169 -0.10 28.07 -13.58
N SER A 170 0.11 26.76 -13.59
CA SER A 170 -0.01 25.91 -12.41
C SER A 170 1.29 25.15 -12.16
N PHE A 171 1.53 24.83 -10.89
CA PHE A 171 2.65 23.97 -10.48
C PHE A 171 2.15 22.93 -9.48
N TRP A 172 2.84 21.80 -9.43
CA TRP A 172 2.55 20.76 -8.45
C TRP A 172 3.17 21.13 -7.10
N ARG A 173 2.36 21.06 -6.05
CA ARG A 173 2.80 21.04 -4.66
C ARG A 173 2.67 19.62 -4.13
N PHE A 174 3.64 19.22 -3.33
CA PHE A 174 3.73 17.91 -2.68
C PHE A 174 3.77 18.11 -1.17
N GLU A 175 2.93 17.36 -0.46
CA GLU A 175 2.90 17.27 1.00
C GLU A 175 2.78 15.80 1.38
N GLY A 176 3.63 15.30 2.27
CA GLY A 176 3.52 13.93 2.71
C GLY A 176 4.46 13.59 3.85
N ASP A 177 4.29 12.37 4.34
CA ASP A 177 5.17 11.76 5.34
C ASP A 177 6.58 11.50 4.78
N PRO A 178 7.57 11.15 5.62
CA PRO A 178 8.91 10.82 5.14
C PRO A 178 8.90 9.68 4.11
N THR A 179 9.85 9.72 3.18
CA THR A 179 10.02 8.70 2.13
C THR A 179 11.28 7.87 2.28
N ASN A 180 12.26 8.34 3.06
CA ASN A 180 13.53 7.66 3.31
C ASN A 180 13.46 6.83 4.61
N TRP A 181 14.12 5.67 4.57
CA TRP A 181 14.13 4.72 5.67
C TRP A 181 14.69 5.29 6.98
N GLU A 182 15.71 6.14 6.88
CA GLU A 182 16.37 6.74 8.04
C GLU A 182 15.44 7.67 8.85
N GLU A 183 14.56 8.44 8.18
CA GLU A 183 13.59 9.28 8.89
C GLU A 183 12.41 8.46 9.41
N LEU A 184 11.98 7.43 8.67
CA LEU A 184 10.90 6.51 9.09
C LEU A 184 11.26 5.72 10.35
N THR A 185 12.56 5.46 10.57
CA THR A 185 13.09 4.73 11.73
C THR A 185 13.61 5.62 12.85
N ASN A 186 13.55 6.95 12.69
CA ASN A 186 14.03 7.88 13.71
C ASN A 186 13.04 7.97 14.88
N ASP A 187 13.50 7.60 16.08
CA ASP A 187 12.72 7.61 17.33
C ASP A 187 12.14 8.97 17.72
N ASN A 188 12.59 10.07 17.08
CA ASN A 188 12.13 11.43 17.37
C ASN A 188 10.98 11.92 16.48
N PHE A 189 10.42 11.06 15.62
CA PHE A 189 9.31 11.48 14.76
C PHE A 189 8.02 11.66 15.58
N MET A 190 7.73 12.90 15.97
CA MET A 190 6.42 13.29 16.50
C MET A 190 5.52 13.70 15.34
N PRO A 191 4.32 13.10 15.18
CA PRO A 191 3.38 13.53 14.16
C PRO A 191 3.02 15.00 14.40
N LYS A 192 3.00 15.78 13.33
CA LYS A 192 2.54 17.18 13.41
C LYS A 192 1.01 17.16 13.41
N ASP A 193 0.42 17.60 14.52
CA ASP A 193 -1.02 17.83 14.67
C ASP A 193 -1.55 18.92 13.71
#